data_AF-A0A957V6B4-F1
#
_entry.id   AF-A0A957V6B4-F1
#
_cell.length_a   1.000
_cell.length_b   1.000
_cell.length_c   1.000
_cell.angle_alpha   90.00
_cell.angle_beta   90.00
_cell.angle_gamma   90.00
#
_symmetry.space_group_name_H-M   'P 1'
#
loop_
_entity.id
_entity.type
_entity.pdbx_description
1 polymer ?
#
loop_
_entity_poly.entity_id
_entity_poly.type
_entity_poly.pdbx_seq_one_letter_code
_entity_poly.pdbx_strand_id
1 'polypeptide(L)'
;IAQLEEPAGAPVLGLIKPSQAPPNGQPSTPPATPQSEWFRIDIPAIQAQMPYALEPAWIQQLPETGRPIDKLPIREEPMALDEGNHMSYAVQWFSFALIAGFGYIMFVRYRERLASRPQLDNA
;
A
#
# COMPACT_ATOMS: atom_id res chain seq x y z
N ILE A 1 27.33 -12.48 -1.39
CA ILE A 1 26.62 -13.12 -0.26
C ILE A 1 27.18 -12.69 1.10
N ALA A 2 28.50 -12.53 1.28
CA ALA A 2 29.08 -12.12 2.57
C ALA A 2 28.47 -10.86 3.22
N GLN A 3 28.00 -9.88 2.44
CA GLN A 3 27.34 -8.67 2.95
C GLN A 3 25.90 -8.91 3.48
N LEU A 4 25.33 -10.09 3.22
CA LEU A 4 24.00 -10.50 3.69
C LEU A 4 24.08 -11.39 4.93
N GLU A 5 25.27 -11.81 5.34
CA GLU A 5 25.45 -12.65 6.52
C GLU A 5 25.23 -11.81 7.79
N GLU A 6 24.32 -12.31 8.64
CA GLU A 6 24.07 -11.72 9.95
C GLU A 6 24.55 -12.68 11.06
N PRO A 7 25.08 -12.15 12.17
CA PRO A 7 25.59 -12.98 13.25
C PRO A 7 24.48 -13.81 13.89
N ALA A 8 24.75 -15.10 14.07
CA ALA A 8 23.80 -16.01 14.72
C ALA A 8 23.60 -15.68 16.21
N GLY A 9 22.41 -15.98 16.73
CA GLY A 9 22.10 -15.94 18.15
C GLY A 9 21.64 -14.59 18.71
N ALA A 10 21.58 -13.53 17.89
CA ALA A 10 20.98 -12.27 18.30
C ALA A 10 19.44 -12.38 18.30
N PRO A 11 18.74 -11.82 19.31
CA PRO A 11 17.29 -11.71 19.26
C PRO A 11 16.86 -10.80 18.11
N VAL A 12 15.82 -11.21 17.39
CA VAL A 12 15.26 -10.47 16.26
C VAL A 12 13.89 -9.93 16.64
N LEU A 13 13.69 -8.61 16.48
CA LEU A 13 12.37 -8.02 16.49
C LEU A 13 11.85 -7.95 15.05
N GLY A 14 10.64 -8.44 14.80
CA GLY A 14 10.09 -8.52 13.46
C GLY A 14 8.57 -8.68 13.44
N LEU A 15 8.01 -8.51 12.26
CA LEU A 15 6.60 -8.78 11.99
C LEU A 15 6.44 -10.20 11.48
N ILE A 16 5.50 -10.94 12.06
CA ILE A 16 5.09 -12.24 11.50
C ILE A 16 4.29 -11.97 10.22
N LYS A 17 4.68 -12.64 9.15
CA LYS A 17 4.05 -12.56 7.83
C LYS A 17 3.65 -13.95 7.36
N PRO A 18 2.50 -14.10 6.69
CA PRO A 18 2.13 -15.37 6.10
C PRO A 18 3.06 -15.73 4.92
N SER A 19 3.08 -17.01 4.56
CA SER A 19 3.68 -17.48 3.31
C SER A 19 3.17 -16.68 2.10
N GLN A 20 4.05 -16.37 1.17
CA GLN A 20 3.73 -15.64 -0.05
C GLN A 20 3.34 -16.62 -1.16
N ALA A 21 2.06 -16.96 -1.22
CA ALA A 21 1.53 -17.86 -2.23
C ALA A 21 1.73 -17.32 -3.68
N PRO A 22 1.79 -18.21 -4.67
CA PRO A 22 1.78 -17.82 -6.07
C PRO A 22 0.52 -17.01 -6.45
N PRO A 23 0.61 -16.12 -7.45
CA PRO A 23 -0.53 -15.33 -7.89
C PRO A 23 -1.68 -16.20 -8.40
N ASN A 24 -2.91 -15.67 -8.31
CA ASN A 24 -4.12 -16.28 -8.85
C ASN A 24 -4.45 -17.68 -8.28
N GLY A 25 -3.97 -18.00 -7.07
CA GLY A 25 -4.23 -19.29 -6.43
C GLY A 25 -3.51 -20.47 -7.11
N GLN A 26 -2.46 -20.20 -7.90
CA GLN A 26 -1.61 -21.27 -8.43
C GLN A 26 -0.94 -22.05 -7.29
N PRO A 27 -0.69 -23.35 -7.48
CA PRO A 27 -0.01 -24.15 -6.47
C PRO A 27 1.47 -23.77 -6.37
N SER A 28 2.01 -23.83 -5.15
CA SER A 28 3.44 -23.72 -4.91
C SER A 28 4.19 -24.81 -5.67
N THR A 29 5.24 -24.43 -6.41
CA THR A 29 6.03 -25.36 -7.21
C THR A 29 7.43 -25.48 -6.62
N PRO A 30 7.82 -26.65 -6.11
CA PRO A 30 9.20 -26.89 -5.66
C PRO A 30 10.20 -26.60 -6.78
N PRO A 31 11.37 -26.03 -6.47
CA PRO A 31 12.38 -25.76 -7.48
C PRO A 31 13.00 -27.06 -8.00
N ALA A 32 13.28 -27.12 -9.30
CA ALA A 32 13.85 -28.29 -9.96
C ALA A 32 15.29 -28.59 -9.51
N THR A 33 16.03 -27.55 -9.12
CA THR A 33 17.39 -27.63 -8.58
C THR A 33 17.48 -26.82 -7.30
N PRO A 34 18.37 -27.17 -6.36
CA PRO A 34 18.57 -26.36 -5.18
C PRO A 34 18.91 -24.90 -5.51
N GLN A 35 18.32 -23.96 -4.78
CA GLN A 35 18.52 -22.52 -4.98
C GLN A 35 18.60 -21.79 -3.64
N SER A 36 19.46 -20.77 -3.60
CA SER A 36 19.67 -19.90 -2.44
C SER A 36 18.88 -18.59 -2.51
N GLU A 37 18.31 -18.27 -3.66
CA GLU A 37 17.63 -17.00 -3.94
C GLU A 37 16.16 -17.27 -4.28
N TRP A 38 15.28 -16.45 -3.73
CA TRP A 38 13.83 -16.63 -3.85
C TRP A 38 13.16 -15.29 -4.15
N PHE A 39 12.35 -15.26 -5.20
CA PHE A 39 11.56 -14.06 -5.55
C PHE A 39 10.39 -13.83 -4.57
N ARG A 40 9.89 -14.90 -3.97
CA ARG A 40 8.81 -14.91 -2.97
C ARG A 40 9.19 -15.84 -1.84
N ILE A 41 8.73 -15.52 -0.64
CA ILE A 41 8.84 -16.40 0.52
C ILE A 41 7.66 -17.40 0.49
N ASP A 42 7.67 -18.27 -0.54
CA ASP A 42 6.72 -19.36 -0.72
C ASP A 42 7.18 -20.56 0.13
N ILE A 43 6.72 -20.60 1.38
CA ILE A 43 7.17 -21.57 2.39
C ILE A 43 6.98 -23.03 1.92
N PRO A 44 5.85 -23.45 1.34
CA PRO A 44 5.71 -24.79 0.77
C PRO A 44 6.75 -25.14 -0.31
N ALA A 45 7.13 -24.20 -1.17
CA ALA A 45 8.19 -24.43 -2.17
C ALA A 45 9.57 -24.51 -1.52
N ILE A 46 9.86 -23.65 -0.53
CA ILE A 46 11.13 -23.65 0.22
C ILE A 46 11.29 -24.94 1.03
N GLN A 47 10.21 -25.44 1.64
CA GLN A 47 10.18 -26.66 2.46
C GLN A 47 10.81 -27.86 1.74
N ALA A 48 10.68 -27.96 0.41
CA ALA A 48 11.24 -29.05 -0.37
C ALA A 48 12.78 -29.15 -0.32
N GLN A 49 13.46 -28.08 0.09
CA GLN A 49 14.92 -28.03 0.24
C GLN A 49 15.39 -28.04 1.70
N MET A 50 14.47 -28.02 2.67
CA MET A 50 14.83 -27.89 4.08
C MET A 50 14.84 -29.25 4.78
N PRO A 51 15.86 -29.56 5.61
CA PRO A 51 15.95 -30.82 6.32
C PRO A 51 15.04 -30.88 7.57
N TYR A 52 14.27 -29.82 7.83
CA TYR A 52 13.35 -29.70 8.95
C TYR A 52 12.05 -29.04 8.52
N ALA A 53 11.00 -29.23 9.32
CA ALA A 53 9.70 -28.61 9.08
C ALA A 53 9.75 -27.10 9.32
N LEU A 54 9.25 -26.33 8.36
CA LEU A 54 9.05 -24.89 8.46
C LEU A 54 7.66 -24.59 9.00
N GLU A 55 7.56 -23.56 9.83
CA GLU A 55 6.27 -22.99 10.22
C GLU A 55 5.61 -22.27 9.03
N PRO A 56 4.27 -22.20 8.95
CA PRO A 56 3.55 -21.59 7.83
C PRO A 56 3.61 -20.04 7.81
N ALA A 57 4.65 -19.46 8.42
CA ALA A 57 4.89 -18.03 8.50
C ALA A 57 6.40 -17.74 8.53
N TRP A 58 6.76 -16.51 8.19
CA TRP A 58 8.12 -16.00 8.25
C TRP A 58 8.15 -14.68 9.01
N ILE A 59 9.33 -14.27 9.47
CA ILE A 59 9.52 -13.03 10.23
C ILE A 59 10.19 -12.01 9.32
N GLN A 60 9.51 -10.88 9.07
CA GLN A 60 10.12 -9.69 8.46
C GLN A 60 10.80 -8.89 9.56
N GLN A 61 12.13 -8.91 9.60
CA GLN A 61 12.90 -8.20 10.61
C GLN A 61 12.75 -6.67 10.45
N LEU A 62 12.50 -6.00 11.57
CA LEU A 62 12.42 -4.54 11.63
C LEU A 62 13.82 -3.90 11.61
N PRO A 63 13.96 -2.68 11.06
CA PRO A 63 15.19 -1.94 11.18
C PRO A 63 15.46 -1.54 12.64
N GLU A 64 16.72 -1.56 13.05
CA GLU A 64 17.12 -0.95 14.32
C GLU A 64 17.10 0.58 14.22
N THR A 65 16.87 1.25 15.36
CA THR A 65 16.93 2.72 15.43
C THR A 65 18.26 3.24 14.88
N GLY A 66 18.20 4.09 13.85
CA GLY A 66 19.37 4.69 13.21
C GLY A 66 20.11 3.77 12.24
N ARG A 67 19.56 2.61 11.86
CA ARG A 67 20.12 1.79 10.78
C ARG A 67 20.11 2.57 9.45
N PRO A 68 21.22 2.63 8.70
CA PRO A 68 21.22 3.22 7.36
C PRO A 68 20.25 2.50 6.41
N ILE A 69 19.52 3.26 5.60
CA ILE A 69 18.51 2.75 4.66
C ILE A 69 19.09 1.79 3.60
N ASP A 70 20.37 1.96 3.26
CA ASP A 70 21.11 1.22 2.24
C ASP A 70 21.94 0.05 2.82
N LYS A 71 21.91 -0.15 4.14
CA LYS A 71 22.65 -1.24 4.80
C LYS A 71 22.00 -2.59 4.48
N LEU A 72 22.73 -3.46 3.80
CA LEU A 72 22.32 -4.83 3.54
C LEU A 72 22.41 -5.75 4.78
N PRO A 73 21.50 -6.74 4.92
CA PRO A 73 20.23 -6.87 4.21
C PRO A 73 19.31 -5.67 4.46
N ILE A 74 18.59 -5.24 3.42
CA ILE A 74 17.62 -4.13 3.52
C ILE A 74 16.50 -4.52 4.48
N ARG A 75 16.11 -3.59 5.35
CA ARG A 75 15.01 -3.77 6.29
C ARG A 75 14.03 -2.62 6.12
N GLU A 76 12.79 -2.97 5.80
CA GLU A 76 11.73 -2.00 5.55
C GLU A 76 11.09 -1.57 6.86
N GLU A 77 10.91 -0.27 7.03
CA GLU A 77 10.02 0.23 8.06
C GLU A 77 8.58 -0.17 7.72
N PRO A 78 7.79 -0.64 8.71
CA PRO A 78 6.37 -0.84 8.52
C PRO A 78 5.76 0.47 8.07
N MET A 79 4.85 0.41 7.10
CA MET A 79 4.08 1.58 6.71
C MET A 79 3.44 2.18 7.96
N ALA A 80 3.71 3.46 8.20
CA ALA A 80 3.06 4.19 9.27
C ALA A 80 1.54 4.12 9.03
N LEU A 81 0.80 3.67 10.04
CA LEU A 81 -0.65 3.74 10.06
C LEU A 81 -1.06 5.15 10.52
N ASP A 82 -0.51 6.19 9.87
CA ASP A 82 -0.95 7.56 10.08
C ASP A 82 -2.04 7.91 9.05
N GLU A 83 -2.96 8.78 9.44
CA GLU A 83 -4.03 9.25 8.55
C GLU A 83 -3.55 10.32 7.55
N GLY A 84 -2.23 10.44 7.33
CA GLY A 84 -1.62 11.50 6.52
C GLY A 84 -2.29 12.86 6.73
N ASN A 85 -2.52 13.60 5.64
CA ASN A 85 -3.38 14.80 5.65
C ASN A 85 -4.74 14.52 4.97
N HIS A 86 -5.39 13.39 5.28
CA HIS A 86 -6.71 13.09 4.72
C HIS A 86 -7.76 14.17 5.05
N MET A 87 -7.57 14.88 6.16
CA MET A 87 -8.44 15.98 6.56
C MET A 87 -8.42 17.15 5.56
N SER A 88 -7.25 17.61 5.10
CA SER A 88 -7.21 18.77 4.17
C SER A 88 -7.86 18.46 2.83
N TYR A 89 -7.67 17.23 2.33
CA TYR A 89 -8.29 16.81 1.08
C TYR A 89 -9.81 16.68 1.22
N ALA A 90 -10.30 16.17 2.36
CA ALA A 90 -11.74 16.14 2.61
C ALA A 90 -12.35 17.55 2.59
N VAL A 91 -11.76 18.51 3.29
CA VAL A 91 -12.22 19.92 3.29
C VAL A 91 -12.21 20.51 1.88
N GLN A 92 -11.18 20.21 1.09
CA GLN A 92 -11.08 20.65 -0.30
C GLN A 92 -12.24 20.12 -1.15
N TRP A 93 -12.51 18.82 -1.09
CA TRP A 93 -13.60 18.20 -1.86
C TRP A 93 -14.98 18.72 -1.44
N PHE A 94 -15.22 18.91 -0.15
CA PHE A 94 -16.47 19.52 0.33
C PHE A 94 -16.60 20.97 -0.14
N SER A 95 -15.52 21.75 -0.14
CA SER A 95 -15.52 23.12 -0.63
C SER A 95 -15.85 23.18 -2.13
N PHE A 96 -15.26 22.30 -2.94
CA PHE A 96 -15.59 22.20 -4.36
C PHE A 96 -17.05 21.82 -4.60
N ALA A 97 -17.57 20.85 -3.86
CA ALA A 97 -18.97 20.45 -3.94
C ALA A 97 -19.91 21.61 -3.58
N LEU A 98 -19.59 22.38 -2.53
CA LEU A 98 -20.35 23.56 -2.11
C LEU A 98 -20.33 24.67 -3.17
N ILE A 99 -19.16 25.00 -3.72
CA ILE A 99 -19.02 26.02 -4.77
C ILE A 99 -19.81 25.61 -6.01
N ALA A 100 -19.67 24.35 -6.45
CA ALA A 100 -20.37 23.84 -7.62
C ALA A 100 -21.89 23.82 -7.41
N GLY A 101 -22.36 23.34 -6.26
CA GLY A 101 -23.78 23.29 -5.90
C GLY A 101 -24.39 24.69 -5.82
N PHE A 102 -23.73 25.61 -5.12
CA PHE A 102 -24.20 26.99 -5.01
C PHE A 102 -24.18 27.71 -6.37
N GLY A 103 -23.10 27.56 -7.13
CA GLY A 103 -22.97 28.12 -8.47
C GLY A 103 -24.07 27.62 -9.41
N TYR A 104 -24.40 26.32 -9.37
CA TYR A 104 -25.48 25.75 -10.15
C TYR A 104 -26.85 26.33 -9.77
N ILE A 105 -27.17 26.41 -8.47
CA ILE A 105 -28.42 27.01 -7.99
C ILE A 105 -28.53 28.47 -8.47
N MET A 106 -27.48 29.26 -8.32
CA MET A 106 -27.46 30.66 -8.76
C MET A 106 -27.61 30.79 -10.27
N PHE A 107 -26.96 29.92 -11.04
CA PHE A 107 -27.07 29.88 -12.49
C PHE A 107 -28.50 29.58 -12.96
N VAL A 108 -29.16 28.59 -12.38
CA VAL A 108 -30.57 28.26 -12.69
C VAL A 108 -31.48 29.45 -12.38
N ARG A 109 -31.35 30.04 -11.19
CA ARG A 109 -32.16 31.22 -10.80
C ARG A 109 -31.94 32.41 -11.72
N TYR A 110 -30.70 32.64 -12.17
CA TYR A 110 -30.38 33.69 -13.13
C TYR A 110 -31.07 33.45 -14.48
N ARG A 111 -31.01 32.22 -14.99
CA ARG A 111 -31.67 31.83 -16.25
C ARG A 111 -33.19 31.96 -16.20
N GLU A 112 -33.81 31.52 -15.11
CA GLU A 112 -35.27 31.65 -14.92
C GLU A 112 -35.72 33.11 -14.92
N ARG A 113 -34.98 34.00 -14.25
CA ARG A 113 -35.27 35.44 -14.23
C ARG A 113 -35.14 36.08 -15.61
N LEU A 114 -34.15 35.68 -16.39
CA LEU A 114 -33.97 36.14 -17.77
C LEU A 114 -35.12 35.70 -18.67
N ALA A 115 -35.54 34.44 -18.58
CA ALA A 115 -36.66 33.90 -19.35
C ALA A 115 -38.01 34.53 -18.96
N SER A 116 -38.15 35.00 -17.71
CA SER A 116 -39.38 35.61 -17.20
C SER A 116 -39.49 37.12 -17.46
N ARG A 117 -38.47 37.76 -18.07
CA ARG A 117 -38.55 39.18 -18.44
C ARG A 117 -39.48 39.32 -19.66
N PRO A 118 -40.61 40.04 -19.55
CA PRO A 118 -41.49 40.29 -20.69
C PRO A 118 -40.71 41.03 -21.78
N GLN A 119 -40.88 40.62 -23.03
CA GLN A 119 -40.33 41.30 -24.20
C GLN A 119 -41.06 42.64 -24.38
N LEU A 120 -40.66 43.64 -23.60
CA LEU A 120 -40.99 45.04 -23.83
C LEU A 120 -40.13 45.52 -25.00
N ASP A 121 -40.64 45.32 -26.21
CA ASP A 121 -40.61 46.32 -27.29
C ASP A 121 -40.96 45.66 -28.62
N ASN A 122 -42.17 45.97 -29.10
CA ASN A 122 -42.56 46.15 -30.49
C ASN A 122 -43.92 46.85 -30.47
N ALA A 123 -43.90 48.17 -30.26
CA ALA A 123 -45.00 49.09 -30.50
C ALA A 123 -44.43 50.34 -31.19
#